data_AF-A0AAD4SG55-F1
#
_entry.id   AF-A0AAD4SG55-F1
#
_cell.length_a   1.000
_cell.length_b   1.000
_cell.length_c   1.000
_cell.angle_alpha   90.00
_cell.angle_beta   90.00
_cell.angle_gamma   90.00
#
_symmetry.space_group_name_H-M   'P 1'
#
loop_
_entity.id
_entity.type
_entity.pdbx_description
1 polymer ?
#
loop_
_entity_poly.entity_id
_entity_poly.type
_entity_poly.pdbx_seq_one_letter_code
_entity_poly.pdbx_strand_id
1 'polypeptide(L)' 'MGATVCCHECHCTRSNPPRCQCDDIKPQCHANCKLCRCTRSQPPQCRCMDVTSFCYPECSSSSVTSTDE' A
#
# COMPACT_ATOMS: atom_id res chain seq x y z
N MET A 1 2.12 18.21 -0.41
CA MET A 1 1.33 17.13 -1.01
C MET A 1 2.05 15.81 -0.74
N GLY A 2 1.82 15.21 0.43
CA GLY A 2 2.30 13.86 0.72
C GLY A 2 1.28 12.87 0.19
N ALA A 3 1.70 11.87 -0.58
CA ALA A 3 0.81 10.77 -0.92
C ALA A 3 0.50 10.00 0.37
N THR A 4 -0.74 10.10 0.86
CA THR A 4 -1.22 9.31 2.00
C THR A 4 -1.01 7.84 1.70
N VAL A 5 -0.39 7.10 2.63
CA VAL A 5 -0.21 5.65 2.47
C VAL A 5 -1.56 4.98 2.68
N CYS A 6 -2.04 4.29 1.64
CA CYS A 6 -3.32 3.59 1.63
C CYS A 6 -3.19 2.27 0.88
N CYS A 7 -4.07 1.31 1.17
CA CYS A 7 -4.12 -0.01 0.55
C CYS A 7 -5.57 -0.47 0.36
N HIS A 8 -5.95 -0.88 -0.84
CA HIS A 8 -7.22 -1.57 -1.08
C HIS A 8 -7.11 -3.08 -0.84
N GLU A 9 -6.11 -3.71 -1.44
CA GLU A 9 -5.96 -5.16 -1.38
C GLU A 9 -4.93 -5.53 -0.30
N CYS A 10 -5.36 -5.61 0.96
CA CYS A 10 -4.48 -6.04 2.05
C CYS A 10 -4.69 -7.51 2.42
N HIS A 11 -3.62 -8.31 2.33
CA HIS A 11 -3.67 -9.71 2.72
C HIS A 11 -2.79 -9.99 3.93
N CYS A 12 -3.36 -10.68 4.93
CA CYS A 12 -2.65 -11.06 6.16
C CYS A 12 -2.62 -12.57 6.37
N THR A 13 -1.52 -13.07 6.91
CA THR A 13 -1.44 -14.44 7.43
C THR A 13 -2.29 -14.57 8.70
N ARG A 14 -2.77 -15.79 8.99
CA ARG A 14 -3.51 -16.11 10.23
C ARG A 14 -2.60 -16.35 11.46
N SER A 15 -1.42 -15.73 11.50
CA SER A 15 -0.45 -15.83 12.61
C SER A 15 -0.70 -14.77 13.68
N ASN A 16 -0.07 -14.89 14.85
CA ASN A 16 -0.07 -13.87 15.90
C ASN A 16 1.39 -13.48 16.27
N PRO A 17 1.88 -12.28 15.91
CA PRO A 17 1.18 -11.23 15.16
C PRO A 17 0.92 -11.63 13.70
N PRO A 18 -0.10 -11.02 13.04
CA PRO A 18 -0.32 -11.24 11.62
C PRO A 18 0.83 -10.64 10.81
N ARG A 19 1.10 -11.22 9.64
CA ARG A 19 2.01 -10.67 8.64
C ARG A 19 1.16 -10.24 7.46
N CYS A 20 1.03 -8.93 7.28
CA CYS A 20 0.19 -8.28 6.29
C CYS A 20 1.04 -7.68 5.18
N GLN A 21 0.54 -7.75 3.94
CA GLN A 21 1.15 -7.15 2.77
C GLN A 21 0.07 -6.49 1.93
N CYS A 22 0.39 -5.32 1.37
CA CYS A 22 -0.48 -4.64 0.42
C CYS A 22 -0.18 -5.12 -1.01
N ASP A 23 -1.21 -5.62 -1.68
CA ASP A 23 -1.13 -6.16 -3.03
C ASP A 23 -1.63 -5.18 -4.12
N ASP A 24 -1.91 -3.94 -3.75
CA ASP A 24 -2.20 -2.87 -4.70
C ASP A 24 -1.11 -2.76 -5.78
N ILE A 25 -1.54 -2.77 -7.04
CA ILE A 25 -0.70 -2.47 -8.20
C ILE A 25 -0.87 -0.99 -8.55
N LYS A 26 0.22 -0.23 -8.49
CA LYS A 26 0.27 1.20 -8.81
C LYS A 26 1.39 1.50 -9.80
N PRO A 27 1.39 2.65 -10.50
CA PRO A 27 2.52 3.04 -11.35
C PRO A 27 3.83 3.26 -10.58
N GLN A 28 3.74 3.52 -9.27
CA GLN A 28 4.86 3.72 -8.36
C GLN A 28 4.47 3.32 -6.94
N CYS A 29 5.45 2.91 -6.13
CA CYS A 29 5.22 2.64 -4.70
C CYS A 29 5.18 3.93 -3.87
N HIS A 30 4.63 3.85 -2.66
CA HIS A 30 4.68 4.96 -1.69
C HIS A 30 6.11 5.19 -1.17
N ALA A 31 6.41 6.40 -0.72
CA ALA A 31 7.76 6.78 -0.27
C ALA A 31 8.31 5.91 0.87
N ASN A 32 7.42 5.41 1.75
CA ASN A 32 7.80 4.55 2.86
C ASN A 32 8.01 3.07 2.49
N CYS A 33 7.79 2.69 1.23
CA CYS A 33 7.96 1.31 0.79
C CYS A 33 9.45 1.02 0.60
N LYS A 34 10.02 0.18 1.46
CA LYS A 34 11.44 -0.20 1.40
C LYS A 34 11.71 -1.17 0.26
N LEU A 35 10.77 -2.07 -0.01
CA LEU A 35 10.88 -3.11 -1.03
C LEU A 35 9.86 -2.90 -2.15
N CYS A 36 10.07 -1.87 -2.97
CA CYS A 36 9.26 -1.67 -4.17
C CYS A 36 9.72 -2.59 -5.32
N ARG A 37 8.78 -3.32 -5.92
CA ARG A 37 9.05 -4.15 -7.11
C ARG A 37 8.14 -3.73 -8.26
N CYS A 38 8.73 -3.50 -9.43
CA CYS A 38 8.00 -3.10 -10.64
C CYS A 38 8.29 -4.07 -11.79
N THR A 39 7.30 -4.31 -12.63
CA THR A 39 7.49 -4.94 -13.93
C THR A 39 8.27 -4.03 -14.87
N ARG A 40 8.89 -4.61 -15.92
CA ARG A 40 9.55 -3.86 -17.00
C ARG A 40 8.58 -3.48 -18.14
N SER A 41 7.28 -3.42 -17.88
CA SER A 41 6.25 -3.04 -18.88
C SER A 41 6.14 -1.52 -19.01
N GLN A 42 5.44 -1.06 -20.05
CA GLN A 42 5.05 0.34 -20.23
C GLN A 42 3.51 0.42 -20.35
N PRO A 43 2.79 0.95 -19.34
CA PRO A 43 3.31 1.50 -18.07
C PRO A 43 3.87 0.43 -17.11
N PRO A 44 4.74 0.81 -16.17
CA PRO A 44 5.22 -0.10 -15.13
C PRO A 44 4.10 -0.44 -14.15
N GLN A 45 4.05 -1.69 -13.73
CA GLN A 45 3.16 -2.16 -12.67
C GLN A 45 4.01 -2.43 -11.44
N CYS A 46 3.86 -1.59 -10.41
CA CYS A 46 4.63 -1.64 -9.17
C CYS A 46 3.78 -2.11 -8.01
N ARG A 47 4.39 -2.90 -7.12
CA ARG A 47 3.79 -3.38 -5.87
C ARG A 47 4.79 -3.21 -4.72
N CYS A 48 4.27 -2.84 -3.55
CA CYS A 48 5.08 -2.81 -2.34
C CYS A 48 5.19 -4.22 -1.74
N MET A 49 6.42 -4.66 -1.47
CA MET A 49 6.71 -5.97 -0.88
C MET A 49 7.03 -5.91 0.61
N ASP A 50 6.79 -4.74 1.24
CA ASP A 50 6.95 -4.59 2.68
C ASP A 50 5.90 -5.45 3.40
N VAL A 51 6.32 -6.05 4.51
CA VAL A 51 5.44 -6.82 5.39
C VAL A 51 5.29 -6.08 6.71
N THR A 52 4.05 -5.76 7.05
CA THR A 52 3.64 -5.08 8.27
C THR A 52 2.83 -6.03 9.15
N SER A 53 2.53 -5.63 10.39
CA SER A 53 1.59 -6.36 11.25
C SER A 53 0.17 -5.79 11.23
N PHE A 54 -0.11 -4.89 10.29
CA PHE A 54 -1.37 -4.16 10.15
C PHE A 54 -1.62 -3.82 8.68
N CYS A 55 -2.87 -3.53 8.32
CA CYS A 55 -3.25 -3.01 7.02
C CYS A 55 -3.31 -1.48 7.05
N TYR A 56 -2.84 -0.84 5.98
CA TYR A 56 -3.09 0.59 5.76
C TYR A 56 -4.58 0.83 5.51
N PRO A 57 -5.08 2.05 5.77
CA PRO A 57 -6.47 2.39 5.46
C PRO A 57 -6.74 2.26 3.95
N GLU A 58 -8.00 2.00 3.63
CA GLU A 58 -8.53 1.97 2.26
C GLU A 58 -8.20 3.27 1.52
N CYS A 59 -7.88 3.18 0.22
CA CYS A 59 -7.66 4.37 -0.59
C CYS A 59 -9.00 5.00 -0.95
N SER A 60 -9.26 6.23 -0.50
CA SER A 60 -10.46 6.95 -0.95
C SER A 60 -10.34 7.37 -2.42
N SER A 61 -11.34 7.06 -3.24
CA SER A 61 -11.41 7.48 -4.65
C SER A 61 -11.72 8.96 -4.85
N SER A 62 -11.90 9.72 -3.77
CA SER A 62 -12.21 11.15 -3.80
C SER A 62 -11.83 11.78 -2.46
N SER A 63 -10.78 12.61 -2.49
CA SER A 63 -10.42 13.63 -1.49
C SER A 63 -11.07 13.47 -0.10
N VAL A 64 -10.51 12.59 0.73
CA VAL A 64 -10.77 12.65 2.17
C VAL A 64 -9.73 13.59 2.75
N THR A 65 -10.13 14.85 2.94
CA THR A 65 -9.61 15.69 4.01
C THR A 65 -9.74 14.89 5.31
N SER A 66 -8.63 14.32 5.80
CA SER A 66 -8.54 13.90 7.19
C SER A 66 -8.54 15.17 8.05
N THR A 67 -9.73 15.61 8.42
CA THR A 67 -9.91 16.40 9.64
C THR A 67 -9.89 15.38 10.78
N ASP A 68 -8.76 15.25 11.44
CA ASP A 68 -8.72 14.82 12.84
C ASP A 68 -9.46 15.90 13.65
N GLU A 69 -10.46 15.50 14.43
CA GLU A 69 -10.99 16.29 15.56
C GLU A 69 -10.17 15.95 16.81
#